data_AF-A0A4R3HTH5-F1
#
_entry.id   AF-A0A4R3HTH5-F1
#
_cell.length_a   1.000
_cell.length_b   1.000
_cell.length_c   1.000
_cell.angle_alpha   90.00
_cell.angle_beta   90.00
_cell.angle_gamma   90.00
#
_symmetry.space_group_name_H-M   'P 1'
#
loop_
_entity.id
_entity.type
_entity.pdbx_description
1 polymer ?
#
loop_
_entity_poly.entity_id
_entity_poly.type
_entity_poly.pdbx_seq_one_letter_code
_entity_poly.pdbx_strand_id
1 'polypeptide(L)'
;MLLHESRHHARVSAEGDLIPLDEQDRSKWNAALIAEGCTLVQQALRSRRFGPYTLQAAIAAVHAEAAHASDTDWRQIVGLYDALLRLEPSPVVELNRAVALAMCEGPQAGLKLIEKLLAEDALSTYHLAYAAKADLCRRLGDTDPARQAYEQALQLAKQEPERRFICRRIAELQ
;
A
#
# COMPACT_ATOMS: atom_id res chain seq x y z
N MET A 1 -15.85 -1.07 -5.54
CA MET A 1 -15.80 -2.03 -4.42
C MET A 1 -16.11 -1.27 -3.14
N LEU A 2 -17.08 -1.72 -2.31
CA LEU A 2 -17.57 -1.00 -1.12
C LEU A 2 -16.45 -0.55 -0.16
N LEU A 3 -15.47 -1.41 0.07
CA LEU A 3 -14.34 -1.12 0.96
C LEU A 3 -13.46 0.04 0.45
N HIS A 4 -13.26 0.18 -0.86
CA HIS A 4 -12.57 1.35 -1.42
C HIS A 4 -13.43 2.61 -1.38
N GLU A 5 -14.74 2.46 -1.59
CA GLU A 5 -15.70 3.57 -1.54
C GLU A 5 -15.85 4.13 -0.14
N SER A 6 -15.77 3.27 0.88
CA SER A 6 -15.94 3.64 2.29
C SER A 6 -15.03 4.79 2.74
N ARG A 7 -13.88 4.95 2.10
CA ARG A 7 -12.87 5.96 2.43
C ARG A 7 -12.76 7.07 1.39
N HIS A 8 -13.67 7.16 0.43
CA HIS A 8 -13.60 8.12 -0.68
C HIS A 8 -13.29 9.56 -0.22
N HIS A 9 -14.00 10.04 0.80
CA HIS A 9 -13.84 11.40 1.35
C HIS A 9 -12.56 11.64 2.17
N ALA A 10 -11.76 10.59 2.43
CA ALA A 10 -10.54 10.69 3.22
C ALA A 10 -9.25 10.53 2.36
N ARG A 11 -9.38 10.29 1.05
CA ARG A 11 -8.22 9.99 0.18
C ARG A 11 -7.49 11.21 -0.36
N VAL A 12 -8.15 12.35 -0.37
CA VAL A 12 -7.68 13.58 -1.01
C VAL A 12 -7.95 14.77 -0.09
N SER A 13 -6.99 15.69 0.04
CA SER A 13 -7.17 16.93 0.81
C SER A 13 -8.06 17.93 0.06
N ALA A 14 -8.41 19.04 0.71
CA ALA A 14 -9.17 20.12 0.06
C ALA A 14 -8.43 20.73 -1.14
N GLU A 15 -7.10 20.68 -1.11
CA GLU A 15 -6.17 21.17 -2.14
C GLU A 15 -5.96 20.15 -3.27
N GLY A 16 -6.60 18.97 -3.22
CA GLY A 16 -6.47 17.95 -4.24
C GLY A 16 -5.24 17.04 -4.07
N ASP A 17 -4.62 17.04 -2.89
CA ASP A 17 -3.42 16.24 -2.61
C ASP A 17 -3.74 14.85 -2.08
N LEU A 18 -2.93 13.86 -2.47
CA LEU A 18 -3.07 12.49 -1.98
C LEU A 18 -2.78 12.41 -0.48
N ILE A 19 -3.64 11.68 0.24
CA ILE A 19 -3.47 11.36 1.66
C ILE A 19 -3.10 9.87 1.80
N PRO A 20 -1.88 9.53 2.29
CA PRO A 20 -1.45 8.17 2.57
C PRO A 20 -2.44 7.43 3.48
N LEU A 21 -2.64 6.12 3.25
CA LEU A 21 -3.66 5.32 3.95
C LEU A 21 -3.52 5.37 5.50
N ASP A 22 -2.28 5.44 6.00
CA ASP A 22 -1.96 5.56 7.44
C ASP A 22 -2.21 6.95 8.01
N GLU A 23 -2.31 7.97 7.16
CA GLU A 23 -2.60 9.37 7.51
C GLU A 23 -4.08 9.76 7.28
N GLN A 24 -4.89 8.86 6.71
CA GLN A 24 -6.31 9.14 6.47
C GLN A 24 -7.09 9.24 7.77
N ASP A 25 -7.92 10.27 7.89
CA ASP A 25 -8.86 10.41 8.98
C ASP A 25 -9.96 9.34 8.88
N ARG A 26 -9.81 8.28 9.67
CA ARG A 26 -10.73 7.13 9.69
C ARG A 26 -12.11 7.48 10.26
N SER A 27 -12.26 8.60 10.97
CA SER A 27 -13.58 9.06 11.42
C SER A 27 -14.49 9.49 10.25
N LYS A 28 -13.89 9.80 9.09
CA LYS A 28 -14.61 10.13 7.85
C LYS A 28 -14.99 8.91 7.03
N TRP A 29 -14.62 7.70 7.47
CA TRP A 29 -14.91 6.48 6.73
C TRP A 29 -16.36 6.04 6.97
N ASN A 30 -17.01 5.57 5.92
CA ASN A 30 -18.39 5.11 5.98
C ASN A 30 -18.47 3.71 6.61
N ALA A 31 -18.81 3.68 7.90
CA ALA A 31 -18.92 2.44 8.68
C ALA A 31 -19.94 1.44 8.10
N ALA A 32 -21.03 1.90 7.47
CA ALA A 32 -22.02 1.02 6.87
C ALA A 32 -21.45 0.28 5.65
N LEU A 33 -20.72 0.98 4.77
CA LEU A 33 -20.04 0.37 3.62
C LEU A 33 -18.94 -0.59 4.05
N ILE A 34 -18.23 -0.29 5.15
CA ILE A 34 -17.23 -1.20 5.72
C ILE A 34 -17.91 -2.48 6.21
N ALA A 35 -18.95 -2.36 7.04
CA ALA A 35 -19.65 -3.52 7.60
C ALA A 35 -20.25 -4.43 6.51
N GLU A 36 -20.88 -3.84 5.49
CA GLU A 36 -21.42 -4.57 4.34
C GLU A 36 -20.29 -5.23 3.54
N GLY A 37 -19.23 -4.48 3.20
CA GLY A 37 -18.08 -4.99 2.45
C GLY A 37 -17.40 -6.17 3.15
N CYS A 38 -17.20 -6.09 4.46
CA CYS A 38 -16.61 -7.16 5.26
C CYS A 38 -17.51 -8.40 5.30
N THR A 39 -18.83 -8.21 5.44
CA THR A 39 -19.81 -9.31 5.39
C THR A 39 -19.72 -10.06 4.06
N LEU A 40 -19.68 -9.34 2.93
CA LEU A 40 -19.57 -9.94 1.60
C LEU A 40 -18.24 -10.67 1.39
N VAL A 41 -17.13 -10.10 1.85
CA VAL A 41 -15.80 -10.75 1.81
C VAL A 41 -15.82 -12.06 2.59
N GLN A 42 -16.36 -12.05 3.82
CA GLN A 42 -16.45 -13.24 4.64
C GLN A 42 -17.34 -14.32 3.99
N GLN A 43 -18.46 -13.95 3.38
CA GLN A 43 -19.30 -14.87 2.62
C GLN A 43 -18.55 -15.48 1.44
N ALA A 44 -17.82 -14.67 0.67
CA ALA A 44 -17.03 -15.12 -0.46
C ALA A 44 -15.92 -16.10 -0.03
N LEU A 45 -15.18 -15.82 1.05
CA LEU A 45 -14.16 -16.72 1.59
C LEU A 45 -14.76 -18.04 2.08
N ARG A 46 -15.91 -18.01 2.77
CA ARG A 46 -16.62 -19.23 3.24
C ARG A 46 -17.07 -20.14 2.10
N SER A 47 -17.34 -19.59 0.92
CA SER A 47 -17.76 -20.37 -0.26
C SER A 47 -16.70 -21.34 -0.78
N ARG A 48 -15.43 -21.17 -0.35
CA ARG A 48 -14.24 -21.90 -0.87
C ARG A 48 -14.03 -21.78 -2.38
N ARG A 49 -14.76 -20.88 -3.05
CA ARG A 49 -14.58 -20.50 -4.46
C ARG A 49 -14.05 -19.07 -4.51
N PHE A 50 -12.92 -18.83 -3.86
CA PHE A 50 -12.30 -17.51 -3.82
C PHE A 50 -11.15 -17.42 -4.83
N GLY A 51 -11.04 -16.27 -5.50
CA GLY A 51 -9.99 -15.98 -6.48
C GLY A 51 -9.23 -14.70 -6.14
N PRO A 52 -8.39 -14.19 -7.07
CA PRO A 52 -7.57 -13.01 -6.85
C PRO A 52 -8.34 -11.81 -6.29
N TYR A 53 -9.50 -11.50 -6.86
CA TYR A 53 -10.35 -10.39 -6.39
C TYR A 53 -10.91 -10.58 -4.99
N THR A 54 -11.20 -11.83 -4.57
CA THR A 54 -11.64 -12.10 -3.19
C THR A 54 -10.51 -11.84 -2.21
N LEU A 55 -9.27 -12.22 -2.54
CA LEU A 55 -8.10 -11.97 -1.70
C LEU A 55 -7.76 -10.47 -1.64
N GLN A 56 -7.84 -9.77 -2.76
CA GLN A 56 -7.68 -8.31 -2.80
C GLN A 56 -8.74 -7.60 -1.95
N ALA A 57 -10.01 -8.04 -2.03
CA ALA A 57 -11.08 -7.52 -1.19
C ALA A 57 -10.85 -7.84 0.30
N ALA A 58 -10.32 -9.02 0.62
CA ALA A 58 -9.94 -9.37 1.99
C ALA A 58 -8.81 -8.47 2.53
N ILE A 59 -7.79 -8.17 1.72
CA ILE A 59 -6.73 -7.23 2.11
C ILE A 59 -7.33 -5.84 2.39
N ALA A 60 -8.23 -5.37 1.53
CA ALA A 60 -8.94 -4.10 1.76
C ALA A 60 -9.81 -4.14 3.03
N ALA A 61 -10.41 -5.28 3.36
CA ALA A 61 -11.24 -5.45 4.56
C ALA A 61 -10.39 -5.31 5.83
N VAL A 62 -9.23 -5.99 5.89
CA VAL A 62 -8.32 -5.89 7.04
C VAL A 62 -7.89 -4.45 7.31
N HIS A 63 -7.62 -3.67 6.26
CA HIS A 63 -7.36 -2.24 6.41
C HIS A 63 -8.57 -1.46 6.93
N ALA A 64 -9.76 -1.74 6.38
CA ALA A 64 -10.99 -1.01 6.67
C ALA A 64 -11.53 -1.27 8.08
N GLU A 65 -11.34 -2.48 8.61
CA GLU A 65 -11.84 -2.91 9.93
C GLU A 65 -11.03 -2.31 11.09
N ALA A 66 -9.77 -1.95 10.87
CA ALA A 66 -8.93 -1.39 11.93
C ALA A 66 -9.41 0.01 12.35
N ALA A 67 -9.50 0.26 13.67
CA ALA A 67 -9.95 1.55 14.20
C ALA A 67 -8.89 2.64 13.98
N HIS A 68 -7.61 2.28 14.14
CA HIS A 68 -6.47 3.13 13.84
C HIS A 68 -5.52 2.45 12.85
N ALA A 69 -4.68 3.25 12.19
CA ALA A 69 -3.68 2.70 11.26
C ALA A 69 -2.74 1.69 11.95
N SER A 70 -2.37 1.95 13.21
CA SER A 70 -1.56 1.07 14.06
C SER A 70 -2.21 -0.28 14.35
N ASP A 71 -3.53 -0.38 14.27
CA ASP A 71 -4.28 -1.58 14.63
C ASP A 71 -4.45 -2.54 13.44
N THR A 72 -3.93 -2.16 12.27
CA THR A 72 -3.99 -2.97 11.05
C THR A 72 -3.26 -4.30 11.29
N ASP A 73 -3.92 -5.43 11.07
CA ASP A 73 -3.29 -6.75 11.15
C ASP A 73 -2.41 -7.02 9.91
N TRP A 74 -1.19 -6.49 9.95
CA TRP A 74 -0.21 -6.67 8.89
C TRP A 74 0.20 -8.13 8.68
N ARG A 75 0.16 -8.97 9.72
CA ARG A 75 0.48 -10.40 9.60
C ARG A 75 -0.58 -11.10 8.76
N GLN A 76 -1.85 -10.78 8.97
CA GLN A 76 -2.94 -11.27 8.12
C GLN A 76 -2.79 -10.78 6.68
N ILE A 77 -2.45 -9.51 6.47
CA ILE A 77 -2.23 -8.94 5.12
C ILE A 77 -1.09 -9.67 4.39
N VAL A 78 0.04 -9.94 5.06
CA VAL A 78 1.14 -10.72 4.48
C VAL A 78 0.64 -12.11 4.06
N GLY A 79 -0.10 -12.81 4.91
CA GLY A 79 -0.66 -14.13 4.59
C GLY A 79 -1.65 -14.10 3.41
N LEU A 80 -2.43 -13.02 3.27
CA LEU A 80 -3.33 -12.82 2.13
C LEU A 80 -2.55 -12.56 0.84
N TYR A 81 -1.47 -11.78 0.89
CA TYR A 81 -0.56 -11.60 -0.26
C TYR A 81 0.17 -12.89 -0.62
N ASP A 82 0.60 -13.71 0.36
CA ASP A 82 1.16 -15.04 0.11
C ASP A 82 0.17 -15.94 -0.65
N ALA A 83 -1.10 -15.91 -0.26
CA ALA A 83 -2.15 -16.64 -0.97
C ALA A 83 -2.39 -16.08 -2.38
N LEU A 84 -2.38 -14.76 -2.53
CA LEU A 84 -2.58 -14.09 -3.81
C LEU A 84 -1.44 -14.42 -4.79
N LEU A 85 -0.18 -14.39 -4.34
CA LEU A 85 0.98 -14.75 -5.17
C LEU A 85 0.93 -16.18 -5.68
N ARG A 86 0.38 -17.13 -4.90
CA ARG A 86 0.23 -18.51 -5.36
C ARG A 86 -0.79 -18.65 -6.50
N LEU A 87 -1.77 -17.74 -6.57
CA LEU A 87 -2.81 -17.75 -7.61
C LEU A 87 -2.42 -16.88 -8.81
N GLU A 88 -1.79 -15.75 -8.56
CA GLU A 88 -1.43 -14.73 -9.54
C GLU A 88 -0.01 -14.20 -9.26
N PRO A 89 1.03 -14.93 -9.70
CA PRO A 89 2.41 -14.46 -9.61
C PRO A 89 2.58 -13.19 -10.45
N SER A 90 2.97 -12.10 -9.81
CA SER A 90 3.14 -10.80 -10.48
C SER A 90 4.10 -9.91 -9.68
N PRO A 91 5.04 -9.20 -10.35
CA PRO A 91 5.93 -8.27 -9.68
C PRO A 91 5.20 -7.20 -8.85
N VAL A 92 4.01 -6.79 -9.26
CA VAL A 92 3.19 -5.82 -8.51
C VAL A 92 2.65 -6.42 -7.23
N VAL A 93 2.25 -7.70 -7.25
CA VAL A 93 1.79 -8.40 -6.04
C VAL A 93 2.98 -8.65 -5.10
N GLU A 94 4.16 -8.98 -5.64
CA GLU A 94 5.39 -9.13 -4.86
C GLU A 94 5.81 -7.83 -4.18
N LEU A 95 5.74 -6.70 -4.90
CA LEU A 95 5.98 -5.37 -4.34
C LEU A 95 5.02 -5.07 -3.19
N ASN A 96 3.72 -5.26 -3.40
CA ASN A 96 2.72 -4.98 -2.37
C ASN A 96 2.92 -5.87 -1.13
N ARG A 97 3.30 -7.14 -1.33
CA ARG A 97 3.69 -8.04 -0.24
C ARG A 97 4.93 -7.53 0.50
N ALA A 98 5.95 -7.05 -0.20
CA ALA A 98 7.15 -6.50 0.42
C ALA A 98 6.83 -5.28 1.31
N VAL A 99 5.93 -4.41 0.87
CA VAL A 99 5.43 -3.30 1.69
C VAL A 99 4.70 -3.82 2.93
N ALA A 100 3.80 -4.80 2.79
CA ALA A 100 3.12 -5.40 3.94
C ALA A 100 4.10 -6.06 4.94
N LEU A 101 5.15 -6.72 4.42
CA LEU A 101 6.20 -7.31 5.25
C LEU A 101 7.00 -6.24 6.01
N ALA A 102 7.32 -5.12 5.36
CA ALA A 102 7.97 -3.99 6.04
C ALA A 102 7.14 -3.45 7.21
N MET A 103 5.81 -3.41 7.07
CA MET A 103 4.93 -2.96 8.14
C MET A 103 4.76 -4.01 9.25
N CYS A 104 4.92 -5.30 8.94
CA CYS A 104 4.81 -6.39 9.90
C CYS A 104 6.11 -6.66 10.67
N GLU A 105 7.26 -6.67 9.99
CA GLU A 105 8.56 -7.11 10.53
C GLU A 105 9.60 -5.99 10.60
N GLY A 106 9.29 -4.82 10.05
CA GLY A 106 10.13 -3.62 10.05
C GLY A 106 10.64 -3.25 8.66
N PRO A 107 10.96 -1.96 8.43
CA PRO A 107 11.23 -1.43 7.08
C PRO A 107 12.32 -2.17 6.30
N GLN A 108 13.37 -2.64 6.99
CA GLN A 108 14.49 -3.36 6.39
C GLN A 108 14.05 -4.66 5.67
N ALA A 109 13.06 -5.37 6.22
CA ALA A 109 12.58 -6.63 5.68
C ALA A 109 11.93 -6.43 4.31
N GLY A 110 11.09 -5.40 4.17
CA GLY A 110 10.48 -5.05 2.88
C GLY A 110 11.48 -4.43 1.92
N LEU A 111 12.38 -3.56 2.39
CA LEU A 111 13.35 -2.87 1.54
C LEU A 111 14.21 -3.87 0.74
N LYS A 112 14.71 -4.92 1.41
CA LYS A 112 15.50 -5.98 0.76
C LYS A 112 14.76 -6.65 -0.40
N LEU A 113 13.46 -6.87 -0.26
CA LEU A 113 12.64 -7.48 -1.32
C LEU A 113 12.40 -6.51 -2.47
N ILE A 114 12.13 -5.24 -2.18
CA ILE A 114 11.93 -4.21 -3.21
C ILE A 114 13.20 -4.00 -4.02
N GLU A 115 14.37 -3.96 -3.38
CA GLU A 115 15.64 -3.82 -4.08
C GLU A 115 15.93 -4.99 -5.01
N LYS A 116 15.59 -6.21 -4.61
CA LYS A 116 15.68 -7.38 -5.48
C LYS A 116 14.77 -7.23 -6.71
N LEU A 117 13.52 -6.83 -6.52
CA LEU A 117 12.56 -6.63 -7.62
C LEU A 117 13.02 -5.55 -8.60
N LEU A 118 13.65 -4.48 -8.09
CA LEU A 118 14.22 -3.42 -8.93
C LEU A 118 15.47 -3.89 -9.69
N ALA A 119 16.31 -4.71 -9.07
CA ALA A 119 17.52 -5.25 -9.69
C ALA A 119 17.23 -6.27 -10.81
N GLU A 120 16.11 -6.97 -10.73
CA GLU A 120 15.64 -7.93 -11.75
C GLU A 120 14.93 -7.25 -12.93
N ASP A 121 14.95 -5.90 -12.99
CA ASP A 121 14.33 -5.05 -14.02
C ASP A 121 12.79 -5.22 -14.16
N ALA A 122 12.16 -6.02 -13.29
CA ALA A 122 10.74 -6.33 -13.33
C ALA A 122 9.83 -5.11 -13.06
N LEU A 123 10.35 -4.09 -12.37
CA LEU A 123 9.63 -2.88 -11.96
C LEU A 123 10.41 -1.58 -12.24
N SER A 124 11.42 -1.60 -13.11
CA SER A 124 12.33 -0.47 -13.31
C SER A 124 11.69 0.79 -13.88
N THR A 125 10.51 0.68 -14.51
CA THR A 125 9.71 1.81 -15.00
C THR A 125 8.50 2.12 -14.12
N TYR A 126 8.35 1.38 -13.01
CA TYR A 126 7.19 1.50 -12.13
C TYR A 126 7.48 2.44 -10.97
N HIS A 127 7.02 3.70 -11.09
CA HIS A 127 7.27 4.75 -10.11
C HIS A 127 6.90 4.38 -8.66
N LEU A 128 5.86 3.57 -8.44
CA LEU A 128 5.46 3.15 -7.08
C LEU A 128 6.47 2.22 -6.42
N ALA A 129 7.26 1.45 -7.18
CA ALA A 129 8.34 0.64 -6.61
C ALA A 129 9.44 1.54 -6.00
N TYR A 130 9.81 2.61 -6.72
CA TYR A 130 10.77 3.60 -6.22
C TYR A 130 10.20 4.42 -5.07
N ALA A 131 8.92 4.81 -5.12
CA ALA A 131 8.26 5.53 -4.03
C ALA A 131 8.21 4.68 -2.74
N ALA A 132 7.93 3.37 -2.87
CA ALA A 132 7.96 2.44 -1.75
C ALA A 132 9.38 2.26 -1.20
N LYS A 133 10.39 2.07 -2.06
CA LYS A 133 11.81 2.05 -1.65
C LYS A 133 12.17 3.30 -0.85
N ALA A 134 11.82 4.47 -1.38
CA ALA A 134 12.13 5.76 -0.78
C ALA A 134 11.49 5.93 0.61
N ASP A 135 10.22 5.55 0.75
CA ASP A 135 9.52 5.61 2.04
C ASP A 135 10.16 4.68 3.08
N LEU A 136 10.56 3.46 2.69
CA LEU A 136 11.24 2.54 3.61
C LEU A 136 12.62 3.05 4.03
N CYS A 137 13.43 3.59 3.12
CA CYS A 137 14.70 4.24 3.46
C CYS A 137 14.48 5.41 4.42
N ARG A 138 13.47 6.26 4.16
CA ARG A 138 13.12 7.38 5.03
C ARG A 138 12.74 6.90 6.44
N ARG A 139 11.95 5.82 6.55
CA ARG A 139 11.57 5.22 7.84
C ARG A 139 12.76 4.62 8.59
N LEU A 140 13.83 4.24 7.90
CA LEU A 140 15.09 3.79 8.51
C LEU A 140 16.01 4.96 8.92
N GLY A 141 15.71 6.19 8.49
CA GLY A 141 16.58 7.35 8.68
C GLY A 141 17.66 7.49 7.60
N ASP A 142 17.62 6.68 6.54
CA ASP A 142 18.57 6.71 5.44
C ASP A 142 18.16 7.78 4.40
N THR A 143 18.49 9.04 4.72
CA THR A 143 18.06 10.23 3.94
C THR A 143 18.54 10.23 2.49
N ASP A 144 19.81 9.92 2.23
CA ASP A 144 20.38 9.96 0.88
C ASP A 144 19.76 8.89 -0.04
N PRO A 145 19.68 7.60 0.36
CA PRO A 145 18.95 6.59 -0.41
C PRO A 145 17.47 6.93 -0.62
N ALA A 146 16.81 7.51 0.40
CA ALA A 146 15.41 7.93 0.28
C ALA A 146 15.25 9.02 -0.78
N ARG A 147 16.10 10.05 -0.76
CA ARG A 147 16.08 11.16 -1.72
C ARG A 147 16.25 10.64 -3.15
N GLN A 148 17.29 9.83 -3.40
CA GLN A 148 17.57 9.27 -4.72
C GLN A 148 16.37 8.44 -5.24
N ALA A 149 15.78 7.60 -4.40
CA ALA A 149 14.64 6.79 -4.80
C ALA A 149 13.39 7.65 -5.08
N TYR A 150 13.12 8.69 -4.30
CA TYR A 150 12.03 9.62 -4.61
C TYR A 150 12.26 10.39 -5.91
N GLU A 151 13.49 10.82 -6.20
CA GLU A 151 13.83 11.49 -7.47
C GLU A 151 13.57 10.57 -8.67
N GLN A 152 13.92 9.28 -8.57
CA GLN A 152 13.57 8.29 -9.60
C GLN A 152 12.05 8.11 -9.74
N ALA A 153 11.33 8.02 -8.61
CA ALA A 153 9.87 7.96 -8.63
C ALA A 153 9.27 9.20 -9.32
N LEU A 154 9.81 10.39 -9.06
CA LEU A 154 9.35 11.65 -9.65
C LEU A 154 9.58 11.72 -11.17
N GLN A 155 10.68 11.15 -11.68
CA GLN A 155 10.93 11.07 -13.12
C GLN A 155 9.90 10.20 -13.84
N LEU A 156 9.43 9.14 -13.18
CA LEU A 156 8.48 8.16 -13.74
C LEU A 156 7.01 8.52 -13.49
N ALA A 157 6.71 9.32 -12.47
CA ALA A 157 5.35 9.71 -12.09
C ALA A 157 4.73 10.66 -13.13
N LYS A 158 3.52 10.31 -13.57
CA LYS A 158 2.79 11.03 -14.63
C LYS A 158 1.66 11.91 -14.09
N GLN A 159 1.06 11.54 -12.96
CA GLN A 159 -0.08 12.30 -12.43
C GLN A 159 0.42 13.41 -11.50
N GLU A 160 -0.12 14.61 -11.68
CA GLU A 160 0.31 15.77 -10.90
C GLU A 160 0.14 15.60 -9.38
N PRO A 161 -0.95 15.00 -8.85
CA PRO A 161 -1.05 14.73 -7.41
C PRO A 161 0.04 13.79 -6.87
N GLU A 162 0.47 12.80 -7.65
CA GLU A 162 1.57 11.89 -7.30
C GLU A 162 2.90 12.66 -7.26
N ARG A 163 3.14 13.51 -8.27
CA ARG A 163 4.34 14.35 -8.35
C ARG A 163 4.43 15.30 -7.16
N ARG A 164 3.34 16.01 -6.83
CA ARG A 164 3.29 16.89 -5.65
C ARG A 164 3.54 16.13 -4.35
N PHE A 165 2.96 14.94 -4.19
CA PHE A 165 3.22 14.08 -3.04
C PHE A 165 4.72 13.74 -2.91
N ILE A 166 5.35 13.30 -4.01
CA ILE A 166 6.77 12.95 -4.03
C ILE A 166 7.65 14.17 -3.72
N CYS A 167 7.38 15.33 -4.34
CA CYS A 167 8.12 16.57 -4.08
C CYS A 167 8.03 16.98 -2.60
N ARG A 168 6.87 16.84 -1.98
CA ARG A 168 6.68 17.12 -0.55
C ARG A 168 7.55 16.20 0.31
N ARG A 169 7.54 14.89 0.04
CA ARG A 169 8.38 13.93 0.76
C ARG A 169 9.87 14.23 0.60
N ILE A 170 10.33 14.63 -0.58
CA ILE A 170 11.73 15.07 -0.80
C ILE A 170 12.06 16.31 0.04
N ALA A 171 11.13 17.26 0.17
CA ALA A 171 11.31 18.46 0.96
C ALA A 171 11.32 18.21 2.48
N GLU A 172 10.71 17.10 2.95
CA GLU A 172 10.72 16.66 4.36
C GLU A 172 12.04 15.98 4.77
N LEU A 173 12.87 15.55 3.82
CA LEU A 173 14.16 14.88 4.04
C LEU A 173 15.32 15.83 4.43
N GLN A 174 15.03 16.92 5.16
CA GLN A 174 16.02 17.93 5.55
C GLN A 174 17.09 17.39 6.49
#